data_AF-A0A4Q5T5U4-F1
#
_entry.id   AF-A0A4Q5T5U4-F1
#
_cell.length_a   1.000
_cell.length_b   1.000
_cell.length_c   1.000
_cell.angle_alpha   90.00
_cell.angle_beta   90.00
_cell.angle_gamma   90.00
#
_symmetry.space_group_name_H-M   'P 1'
#
loop_
_entity.id
_entity.type
_entity.pdbx_description
1 polymer ?
#
loop_
_entity_poly.entity_id
_entity_poly.type
_entity_poly.pdbx_seq_one_letter_code
_entity_poly.pdbx_strand_id
1 'polypeptide(L)'
;MHHSRLPARLTAAPLLTAAAVLALAGPATAHVSVSSPDAAREGYGKVVFRVPTESDTADTTKLVVTLPADTPFLHLTAQPKPGWKVSMQEGPLPEPVEVDGTEITEA
;
A
#
# COMPACT_ATOMS: atom_id res chain seq x y z
N MET A 1 -0.30 -62.03 21.87
CA MET A 1 0.10 -60.61 22.06
C MET A 1 1.07 -60.25 20.95
N HIS A 2 0.61 -59.60 19.88
CA HIS A 2 1.46 -59.03 18.84
C HIS A 2 1.24 -57.51 18.86
N HIS A 3 2.18 -56.77 19.42
CA HIS A 3 2.18 -55.31 19.31
C HIS A 3 2.66 -54.94 17.92
N SER A 4 1.73 -54.60 17.03
CA SER A 4 2.05 -53.99 15.74
C SER A 4 2.68 -52.62 16.00
N ARG A 5 3.99 -52.50 15.78
CA ARG A 5 4.68 -51.21 15.81
C ARG A 5 4.60 -50.62 14.41
N LEU A 6 3.66 -49.69 14.22
CA LEU A 6 3.59 -48.87 13.01
C LEU A 6 4.96 -48.18 12.78
N PRO A 7 5.50 -48.20 11.55
CA PRO A 7 6.84 -47.72 11.27
C PRO A 7 6.87 -46.18 11.37
N ALA A 8 7.37 -45.66 12.48
CA ALA A 8 7.55 -44.22 12.75
C ALA A 8 8.48 -43.49 11.76
N ARG A 9 9.08 -44.20 10.80
CA ARG A 9 10.07 -43.67 9.85
C ARG A 9 9.45 -43.08 8.57
N LEU A 10 8.24 -43.47 8.19
CA LEU A 10 7.57 -42.97 6.99
C LEU A 10 6.89 -41.60 7.18
N THR A 11 6.75 -41.14 8.42
CA THR A 11 6.12 -39.84 8.75
C THR A 11 7.13 -38.70 8.98
N ALA A 12 8.41 -39.00 9.18
CA ALA A 12 9.42 -37.99 9.52
C ALA A 12 9.84 -37.10 8.35
N ALA A 13 9.95 -37.66 7.14
CA ALA A 13 10.31 -36.90 5.94
C ALA A 13 9.29 -35.78 5.57
N PRO A 14 7.97 -36.03 5.52
CA PRO A 14 7.00 -34.97 5.22
C PRO A 14 6.89 -33.91 6.32
N LEU A 15 7.13 -34.28 7.58
CA LEU A 15 7.17 -33.32 8.70
C LEU A 15 8.37 -32.38 8.59
N LEU A 16 9.54 -32.90 8.21
CA LEU A 16 10.75 -32.09 8.02
C LEU A 16 10.63 -31.14 6.82
N THR A 17 10.07 -31.59 5.70
CA THR A 17 9.83 -30.69 4.56
C THR A 17 8.78 -29.63 4.87
N ALA A 18 7.68 -29.98 5.56
CA ALA A 18 6.70 -28.98 6.00
C ALA A 18 7.31 -27.95 6.97
N ALA A 19 8.12 -28.41 7.92
CA ALA A 19 8.83 -27.53 8.85
C ALA A 19 9.85 -26.62 8.13
N ALA A 20 10.56 -27.15 7.12
CA ALA A 20 11.48 -26.36 6.30
C ALA A 20 10.74 -25.30 5.45
N VAL A 21 9.59 -25.64 4.87
CA VAL A 21 8.75 -24.68 4.11
C VAL A 21 8.24 -23.58 5.02
N LEU A 22 7.74 -23.92 6.22
CA LEU A 22 7.29 -22.93 7.20
C LEU A 22 8.44 -22.05 7.72
N ALA A 23 9.64 -22.62 7.88
CA ALA A 23 10.83 -21.86 8.28
C ALA A 23 11.32 -20.90 7.18
N LEU A 24 10.99 -21.17 5.91
CA LEU A 24 11.31 -20.33 4.75
C LEU A 24 10.17 -19.40 4.32
N ALA A 25 8.97 -19.56 4.91
CA ALA A 25 7.82 -18.70 4.65
C ALA A 25 8.05 -17.32 5.29
N GLY A 26 8.64 -16.41 4.51
CA GLY A 26 8.80 -15.01 4.87
C GLY A 26 7.47 -14.24 4.76
N PRO A 27 7.34 -13.09 5.44
CA PRO A 27 6.17 -12.23 5.30
C PRO A 27 6.08 -11.69 3.86
N ALA A 28 4.89 -11.75 3.27
CA ALA A 28 4.60 -10.98 2.06
C ALA A 28 4.72 -9.49 2.40
N THR A 29 5.50 -8.76 1.61
CA THR A 29 5.71 -7.32 1.79
C THR A 29 4.97 -6.58 0.67
N ALA A 30 3.78 -6.04 0.92
CA ALA A 30 3.14 -5.07 0.04
C ALA A 30 2.91 -3.72 0.70
N HIS A 31 3.95 -3.22 1.38
CA HIS A 31 3.97 -1.82 1.74
C HIS A 31 3.75 -0.96 0.50
N VAL A 32 2.76 -0.08 0.58
CA VAL A 32 2.60 1.00 -0.39
C VAL A 32 3.84 1.89 -0.28
N SER A 33 4.48 2.15 -1.40
CA SER A 33 5.62 3.07 -1.47
C SER A 33 5.25 4.30 -2.26
N VAL A 34 5.88 5.42 -1.90
CA VAL A 34 5.70 6.72 -2.53
C VAL A 34 7.05 7.21 -3.01
N SER A 35 7.11 7.67 -4.25
CA SER A 35 8.31 8.25 -4.85
C SER A 35 7.98 9.58 -5.49
N SER A 36 8.84 10.58 -5.29
CA SER A 36 8.74 11.90 -5.89
C SER A 36 10.16 12.48 -6.05
N PRO A 37 10.94 12.01 -7.03
CA PRO A 37 12.35 12.39 -7.17
C PRO A 37 12.54 13.85 -7.58
N ASP A 38 11.50 14.48 -8.12
CA ASP A 38 11.43 15.87 -8.58
C ASP A 38 10.78 16.81 -7.56
N ALA A 39 10.36 16.31 -6.38
CA ALA A 39 9.82 17.16 -5.33
C ALA A 39 10.87 18.15 -4.82
N ALA A 40 10.55 19.44 -4.91
CA ALA A 40 11.26 20.53 -4.26
C ALA A 40 10.31 21.29 -3.35
N ARG A 41 10.84 21.98 -2.33
CA ARG A 41 10.04 22.90 -1.51
C ARG A 41 9.51 24.02 -2.40
N GLU A 42 8.26 24.43 -2.17
CA GLU A 42 7.61 25.56 -2.88
C GLU A 42 7.55 25.36 -4.41
N GLY A 43 7.46 24.10 -4.85
CA GLY A 43 7.42 23.75 -6.27
C GLY A 43 6.46 22.61 -6.58
N TYR A 44 6.30 22.33 -7.88
CA TYR A 44 5.55 21.17 -8.35
C TYR A 44 6.42 19.91 -8.27
N GLY A 45 5.78 18.78 -8.00
CA GLY A 45 6.43 17.48 -8.06
C GLY A 45 5.45 16.39 -8.46
N LYS A 46 5.96 15.29 -9.01
CA LYS A 46 5.14 14.16 -9.39
C LYS A 46 5.25 13.04 -8.36
N VAL A 47 4.15 12.85 -7.64
CA VAL A 47 4.05 11.76 -6.65
C VAL A 47 3.57 10.48 -7.32
N VAL A 48 4.36 9.41 -7.21
CA VAL A 48 4.04 8.08 -7.73
C VAL A 48 3.82 7.11 -6.57
N PHE A 49 2.63 6.54 -6.52
CA PHE A 49 2.25 5.49 -5.57
C PHE A 49 2.42 4.12 -6.22
N ARG A 50 3.17 3.23 -5.58
CA ARG A 50 3.25 1.81 -5.94
C ARG A 50 2.51 0.99 -4.89
N VAL A 51 1.46 0.31 -5.33
CA VAL A 51 0.55 -0.48 -4.50
C VAL A 51 0.63 -1.95 -4.95
N PRO A 52 1.34 -2.81 -4.22
CA PRO A 52 1.36 -4.24 -4.52
C PRO A 52 0.10 -4.94 -3.97
N THR A 53 -0.26 -6.07 -4.57
CA THR A 53 -1.39 -6.92 -4.14
C THR A 53 -0.86 -8.05 -3.24
N GLU A 54 -1.44 -8.25 -2.04
CA GLU A 54 -1.04 -9.32 -1.09
C GLU A 54 -1.91 -10.58 -1.16
N SER A 55 -2.79 -10.67 -2.16
CA SER A 55 -3.69 -11.80 -2.32
C SER A 55 -3.39 -12.56 -3.60
N ASP A 56 -3.36 -13.89 -3.50
CA ASP A 56 -3.24 -14.80 -4.63
C ASP A 56 -4.52 -14.86 -5.49
N THR A 57 -5.64 -14.39 -4.96
CA THR A 57 -6.98 -14.57 -5.55
C THR A 57 -7.80 -13.29 -5.69
N ALA A 58 -7.33 -12.17 -5.12
CA ALA A 58 -8.04 -10.90 -5.14
C ALA A 58 -7.11 -9.77 -5.59
N ASP A 59 -7.66 -8.80 -6.30
CA ASP A 59 -6.93 -7.64 -6.81
C ASP A 59 -7.25 -6.35 -6.04
N THR A 60 -6.33 -5.38 -6.10
CA THR A 60 -6.64 -4.00 -5.69
C THR A 60 -7.59 -3.34 -6.69
N THR A 61 -8.81 -3.04 -6.24
CA THR A 61 -9.85 -2.40 -7.08
C THR A 61 -10.08 -0.92 -6.75
N LYS A 62 -9.55 -0.43 -5.61
CA LYS A 62 -9.68 0.96 -5.17
C LYS A 62 -8.44 1.39 -4.40
N LEU A 63 -8.01 2.63 -4.64
CA LEU A 63 -7.01 3.34 -3.84
C LEU A 63 -7.61 4.67 -3.38
N VAL A 64 -7.46 5.01 -2.10
CA VAL A 64 -7.77 6.33 -1.55
C VAL A 64 -6.49 6.90 -0.99
N VAL A 65 -6.16 8.13 -1.40
CA VAL A 65 -4.99 8.86 -0.90
C VAL A 65 -5.52 10.06 -0.12
N THR A 66 -5.19 10.11 1.16
CA THR A 66 -5.47 11.28 2.00
C THR A 66 -4.30 12.25 1.88
N LEU A 67 -4.61 13.50 1.57
CA LEU A 67 -3.64 14.58 1.47
C LEU A 67 -3.62 15.40 2.78
N PRO A 68 -2.50 16.05 3.12
CA PRO A 68 -2.38 16.85 4.32
C PRO A 68 -3.31 18.07 4.26
N ALA A 69 -4.06 18.30 5.35
CA ALA A 69 -4.97 19.44 5.49
C ALA A 69 -4.30 20.66 6.16
N ASP A 70 -3.20 20.43 6.90
CA ASP A 70 -2.39 21.47 7.54
C ASP A 70 -1.42 22.16 6.57
N THR A 71 -1.03 21.47 5.50
CA THR A 71 -0.29 22.03 4.36
C THR A 71 -0.95 21.61 3.05
N PRO A 72 -2.14 22.15 2.74
CA PRO A 72 -2.90 21.78 1.56
C PRO A 72 -2.16 22.14 0.27
N PHE A 73 -2.40 21.36 -0.79
CA PHE A 73 -1.85 21.66 -2.11
C PHE A 73 -2.75 22.65 -2.85
N LEU A 74 -2.20 23.79 -3.24
CA LEU A 74 -2.89 24.78 -4.08
C LEU A 74 -3.34 24.21 -5.43
N HIS A 75 -2.63 23.20 -5.94
CA HIS A 75 -2.94 22.57 -7.19
C HIS A 75 -2.69 21.06 -7.12
N LEU A 76 -3.71 20.29 -7.46
CA LEU A 76 -3.64 18.85 -7.53
C LEU A 76 -4.20 18.37 -8.86
N THR A 77 -3.43 17.55 -9.56
CA THR A 77 -3.92 16.81 -10.72
C THR A 77 -3.53 15.35 -10.59
N ALA A 78 -4.43 14.48 -11.04
CA ALA A 78 -4.20 13.05 -11.05
C ALA A 78 -4.14 12.57 -12.50
N GLN A 79 -3.07 11.85 -12.83
CA GLN A 79 -2.88 11.32 -14.18
C GLN A 79 -3.95 10.25 -14.48
N PRO A 80 -4.67 10.36 -15.62
CA PRO A 80 -5.59 9.31 -16.04
C PRO A 80 -4.85 7.97 -16.21
N LYS A 81 -5.42 6.91 -15.65
CA LYS A 81 -4.93 5.54 -15.78
C LYS A 81 -5.96 4.69 -16.51
N PRO A 82 -5.63 4.05 -17.64
CA PRO A 82 -6.57 3.21 -18.37
C PRO A 82 -7.24 2.17 -17.46
N GLY A 83 -8.56 2.05 -17.58
CA GLY A 83 -9.38 1.13 -16.76
C GLY A 83 -9.66 1.60 -15.34
N TRP A 84 -9.18 2.79 -14.93
CA TRP A 84 -9.42 3.35 -13.60
C TRP A 84 -10.24 4.65 -13.70
N LYS A 85 -11.22 4.79 -12.81
CA LYS A 85 -11.90 6.07 -12.58
C LYS A 85 -11.17 6.81 -11.47
N VAL A 86 -10.88 8.10 -11.72
CA VAL A 86 -10.23 8.99 -10.76
C VAL A 86 -11.23 10.06 -10.35
N SER A 87 -11.28 10.36 -9.05
CA SER A 87 -12.10 11.43 -8.48
C SER A 87 -11.33 12.12 -7.37
N MET A 88 -11.41 13.44 -7.31
CA MET A 88 -10.92 14.24 -6.19
C MET A 88 -12.12 14.63 -5.31
N GLN A 89 -11.91 14.68 -4.01
CA GLN A 89 -12.89 15.12 -3.03
C GLN A 89 -12.22 16.21 -2.22
N GLU A 90 -12.82 17.40 -2.28
CA GLU A 90 -12.42 18.57 -1.51
C GLU A 90 -13.50 18.84 -0.47
N GLY A 91 -13.10 19.44 0.65
CA GLY A 91 -14.01 19.85 1.70
C GLY A 91 -13.46 21.02 2.51
N PRO A 92 -14.28 21.61 3.40
CA PRO A 92 -13.85 22.73 4.21
C PRO A 92 -12.73 22.33 5.17
N LEU A 93 -11.71 23.17 5.23
CA LEU A 93 -10.67 23.08 6.24
C LEU A 93 -11.22 23.51 7.61
N PRO A 94 -10.72 22.94 8.72
CA PRO A 94 -11.15 23.36 10.06
C PRO A 94 -10.92 24.85 10.33
N GLU A 95 -9.83 25.39 9.80
CA GLU A 95 -9.44 26.79 9.85
C GLU A 95 -8.77 27.17 8.51
N PRO A 96 -8.84 28.45 8.08
CA PRO A 96 -8.12 28.90 6.89
C PRO A 96 -6.61 28.69 7.01
N VAL A 97 -5.96 28.25 5.93
CA VAL A 97 -4.52 28.02 5.86
C VAL A 97 -3.90 28.89 4.77
N GLU A 98 -2.83 29.61 5.09
CA GLU A 98 -2.06 30.39 4.12
C GLU A 98 -0.98 29.52 3.46
N VAL A 99 -1.01 29.41 2.14
CA VAL A 99 0.01 28.74 1.33
C VAL A 99 0.48 29.68 0.23
N ASP A 100 1.76 30.00 0.20
CA ASP A 100 2.37 30.93 -0.78
C ASP A 100 1.64 32.29 -0.91
N GLY A 101 1.12 32.81 0.21
CA GLY A 101 0.36 34.07 0.27
C GLY A 101 -1.07 33.97 -0.28
N THR A 102 -1.59 32.75 -0.42
CA THR A 102 -2.97 32.47 -0.79
C THR A 102 -3.70 31.82 0.40
N GLU A 103 -4.82 32.43 0.80
CA GLU A 103 -5.71 31.87 1.82
C GLU A 103 -6.51 30.71 1.21
N ILE A 104 -6.44 29.53 1.83
CA ILE A 104 -7.18 28.34 1.44
C ILE A 104 -8.19 28.00 2.54
N THR A 105 -9.45 27.84 2.16
CA THR A 105 -10.54 27.45 3.07
C THR A 105 -11.10 26.06 2.79
N GLU A 106 -10.79 25.48 1.64
CA GLU A 106 -11.23 24.15 1.21
C GLU A 106 -10.08 23.40 0.52
N ALA A 107 -9.96 22.09 0.76
CA ALA A 107 -8.96 21.20 0.15
C ALA A 107 -9.39 19.72 0.17
#